data_AF-A0A6C0ECC0-F1
#
_entry.id   AF-A0A6C0ECC0-F1
#
_cell.length_a   1.000
_cell.length_b   1.000
_cell.length_c   1.000
_cell.angle_alpha   90.00
_cell.angle_beta   90.00
_cell.angle_gamma   90.00
#
_symmetry.space_group_name_H-M   'P 1'
#
loop_
_entity.id
_entity.type
_entity.pdbx_description
1 polymer ?
#
loop_
_entity_poly.entity_id
_entity_poly.type
_entity_poly.pdbx_seq_one_letter_code
_entity_poly.pdbx_strand_id
1 'polypeptide(L)'
;MASTSHETRIPVATVDNSKEELPLCGKICIGACFTCFFSLVASLSIAELVIATKYENDIDCSSSVGISIYQWLLTDAIVLLLFLAPIFILAFLTINIKTKRDNTLIKCDILLLILRLLSLVFTIAWTIIGSIIFWRDCSHVEPSEVNSIMWAALIIRYISIFNIYSSIHNSICDKKK
;
A
#
# COMPACT_ATOMS: atom_id res chain seq x y z
N MET A 1 39.63 37.61 -56.16
CA MET A 1 38.88 36.34 -56.15
C MET A 1 38.41 36.09 -54.73
N ALA A 2 37.13 36.36 -54.46
CA ALA A 2 36.54 36.18 -53.13
C ALA A 2 35.72 34.87 -53.15
N SER A 3 36.13 33.91 -52.33
CA SER A 3 35.48 32.61 -52.18
C SER A 3 34.41 32.71 -51.08
N THR A 4 33.14 32.78 -51.48
CA THR A 4 31.99 32.72 -50.57
C THR A 4 31.67 31.26 -50.25
N SER A 5 32.00 30.81 -49.03
CA SER A 5 31.61 29.51 -48.49
C SER A 5 30.13 29.53 -48.08
N HIS A 6 29.31 28.73 -48.78
CA HIS A 6 27.91 28.52 -48.44
C HIS A 6 27.79 27.56 -47.26
N GLU A 7 27.49 28.09 -46.08
CA GLU A 7 27.24 27.32 -44.87
C GLU A 7 25.79 26.82 -44.88
N THR A 8 25.61 25.52 -45.12
CA THR A 8 24.30 24.86 -45.15
C THR A 8 23.86 24.58 -43.71
N ARG A 9 23.01 25.45 -43.14
CA ARG A 9 22.39 25.21 -41.83
C ARG A 9 21.35 24.10 -41.96
N ILE A 10 21.65 22.93 -41.38
CA ILE A 10 20.68 21.86 -41.18
C ILE A 10 19.69 22.31 -40.09
N PRO A 11 18.38 22.31 -40.35
CA PRO A 11 17.40 22.66 -39.33
C PRO A 11 17.42 21.59 -38.23
N VAL A 12 17.86 21.99 -37.04
CA VAL A 12 17.74 21.18 -35.82
C VAL A 12 16.26 21.08 -35.50
N ALA A 13 15.69 19.90 -35.68
CA ALA A 13 14.33 19.61 -35.26
C ALA A 13 14.23 19.83 -33.75
N THR A 14 13.51 20.89 -33.36
CA THR A 14 13.10 21.11 -31.98
C THR A 14 12.12 19.99 -31.62
N VAL A 15 12.62 18.98 -30.91
CA VAL A 15 11.81 17.94 -30.28
C VAL A 15 10.94 18.62 -29.24
N ASP A 16 9.70 18.88 -29.63
CA ASP A 16 8.69 19.49 -28.78
C ASP A 16 8.29 18.46 -27.72
N ASN A 17 8.94 18.54 -26.55
CA ASN A 17 8.63 17.74 -25.36
C ASN A 17 7.31 18.21 -24.73
N SER A 18 6.22 18.19 -25.50
CA SER A 18 4.87 18.35 -25.00
C SER A 18 4.55 17.13 -24.14
N LYS A 19 4.86 17.23 -22.84
CA LYS A 19 4.46 16.24 -21.84
C LYS A 19 2.96 16.06 -21.96
N GLU A 20 2.53 14.87 -22.39
CA GLU A 20 1.13 14.45 -22.33
C GLU A 20 0.64 14.58 -20.88
N GLU A 21 -0.02 15.69 -20.57
CA GLU A 21 -0.68 15.85 -19.29
C GLU A 21 -1.86 14.89 -19.27
N LEU A 22 -1.78 13.88 -18.41
CA LEU A 22 -2.85 12.90 -18.20
C LEU A 22 -4.19 13.64 -18.01
N PRO A 23 -5.24 13.32 -18.80
CA PRO A 23 -6.50 14.05 -18.76
C PRO A 23 -7.08 14.09 -17.35
N LEU A 24 -7.71 15.20 -16.98
CA LEU A 24 -8.26 15.45 -15.64
C LEU A 24 -9.12 14.28 -15.12
N CYS A 25 -9.86 13.62 -16.02
CA CYS A 25 -10.66 12.42 -15.73
C CYS A 25 -9.81 11.25 -15.17
N GLY A 26 -8.62 11.00 -15.73
CA GLY A 26 -7.74 9.93 -15.27
C GLY A 26 -7.22 10.14 -13.85
N LYS A 27 -6.92 11.39 -13.46
CA LYS A 27 -6.47 11.71 -12.09
C LYS A 27 -7.57 11.46 -11.05
N ILE A 28 -8.82 11.79 -11.38
CA ILE A 28 -9.99 11.59 -10.50
C ILE A 28 -10.26 10.09 -10.31
N CYS A 29 -10.22 9.29 -11.39
CA CYS A 29 -10.43 7.84 -11.30
C CYS A 29 -9.37 7.14 -10.43
N ILE A 30 -8.10 7.53 -10.58
CA ILE A 30 -7.00 6.98 -9.77
C ILE A 30 -7.17 7.36 -8.29
N GLY A 31 -7.51 8.61 -8.00
CA GLY A 31 -7.76 9.07 -6.63
C GLY A 31 -8.95 8.36 -5.98
N ALA A 32 -10.03 8.14 -6.73
CA ALA A 32 -11.21 7.40 -6.25
C ALA A 32 -10.87 5.93 -5.97
N CYS A 33 -10.20 5.24 -6.89
CA CYS A 33 -9.78 3.85 -6.67
C CYS A 33 -8.86 3.71 -5.45
N PHE A 34 -7.90 4.62 -5.29
CA PHE A 34 -7.01 4.65 -4.13
C PHE A 34 -7.81 4.83 -2.83
N THR A 35 -8.73 5.80 -2.80
CA THR A 35 -9.57 6.05 -1.62
C THR A 35 -10.44 4.84 -1.28
N CYS A 36 -11.09 4.21 -2.27
CA CYS A 36 -11.90 3.00 -2.06
C CYS A 36 -11.06 1.84 -1.51
N PHE A 37 -9.86 1.62 -2.04
CA PHE A 37 -8.96 0.59 -1.54
C PHE A 37 -8.56 0.86 -0.08
N PHE A 38 -8.21 2.10 0.25
CA PHE A 38 -7.88 2.49 1.62
C PHE A 38 -9.06 2.30 2.58
N SER A 39 -10.26 2.67 2.16
CA SER A 39 -11.47 2.45 2.97
C SER A 39 -11.71 0.96 3.21
N LEU A 40 -11.54 0.10 2.20
CA LEU A 40 -11.71 -1.34 2.34
C LEU A 40 -10.72 -1.93 3.36
N VAL A 41 -9.44 -1.57 3.25
CA VAL A 41 -8.40 -2.04 4.17
C VAL A 41 -8.64 -1.52 5.59
N ALA A 42 -9.02 -0.25 5.75
CA ALA A 42 -9.36 0.32 7.06
C ALA A 42 -10.57 -0.36 7.70
N SER A 43 -11.63 -0.61 6.92
CA SER A 43 -12.82 -1.33 7.40
C SER A 43 -12.48 -2.75 7.86
N LEU A 44 -11.56 -3.43 7.15
CA LEU A 44 -11.09 -4.75 7.57
C LEU A 44 -10.36 -4.70 8.92
N SER A 45 -9.43 -3.76 9.13
CA SER A 45 -8.74 -3.61 10.42
C SER A 45 -9.69 -3.28 11.57
N ILE A 46 -10.71 -2.44 11.32
CA ILE A 46 -11.72 -2.14 12.32
C ILE A 46 -12.54 -3.39 12.64
N ALA A 47 -12.91 -4.19 11.63
CA ALA A 47 -13.62 -5.45 11.84
C ALA A 47 -12.77 -6.45 12.64
N GLU A 48 -11.48 -6.60 12.32
CA GLU A 48 -10.53 -7.42 13.09
C GLU A 48 -10.46 -6.98 14.56
N LEU A 49 -10.38 -5.68 14.81
CA LEU A 49 -10.37 -5.11 16.17
C LEU A 49 -11.68 -5.39 16.94
N VAL A 50 -12.83 -5.21 16.28
CA VAL A 50 -14.15 -5.49 16.88
C VAL A 50 -14.30 -6.98 17.19
N ILE A 51 -13.82 -7.87 16.32
CA ILE A 51 -13.87 -9.32 16.55
C ILE A 51 -12.96 -9.71 17.71
N ALA A 52 -11.72 -9.19 17.73
CA ALA A 52 -10.78 -9.46 18.80
C ALA A 52 -11.34 -9.04 20.17
N THR A 53 -11.98 -7.86 20.24
CA THR A 53 -12.56 -7.35 21.49
C THR A 53 -13.87 -8.04 21.88
N LYS A 54 -14.71 -8.40 20.91
CA LYS A 54 -16.01 -9.03 21.19
C LYS A 54 -15.86 -10.49 21.64
N TYR A 55 -14.93 -11.22 21.02
CA TYR A 55 -14.78 -12.67 21.23
C TYR A 55 -13.51 -13.03 22.00
N GLU A 56 -12.96 -12.12 22.81
CA GLU A 56 -11.71 -12.32 23.55
C GLU A 56 -11.65 -13.66 24.30
N ASN A 57 -12.75 -14.05 24.96
CA ASN A 57 -12.83 -15.30 25.74
C ASN A 57 -13.15 -16.54 24.90
N ASP A 58 -13.65 -16.37 23.67
CA ASP A 58 -14.14 -17.47 22.84
C ASP A 58 -13.09 -17.93 21.81
N ILE A 59 -12.12 -17.06 21.46
CA ILE A 59 -11.11 -17.32 20.41
C ILE A 59 -9.76 -17.79 20.94
N ASP A 60 -9.67 -18.09 22.24
CA ASP A 60 -8.39 -18.43 22.88
C ASP A 60 -8.00 -19.89 22.59
N CYS A 61 -7.42 -20.10 21.41
CA CYS A 61 -6.77 -21.37 21.06
C CYS A 61 -5.30 -21.34 21.53
N SER A 62 -4.88 -22.42 22.18
CA SER A 62 -3.50 -22.60 22.63
C SER A 62 -2.58 -22.85 21.43
N SER A 63 -1.96 -21.79 20.91
CA SER A 63 -1.01 -21.92 19.81
C SER A 63 0.34 -22.40 20.34
N SER A 64 1.00 -23.29 19.58
CA SER A 64 2.38 -23.68 19.92
C SER A 64 3.42 -22.67 19.46
N VAL A 65 2.99 -21.58 18.81
CA VAL A 65 3.83 -20.40 18.49
C VAL A 65 3.95 -19.47 19.71
N GLY A 66 3.15 -19.65 20.76
CA GLY A 66 3.17 -18.84 21.98
C GLY A 66 2.48 -17.47 21.83
N ILE A 67 1.73 -17.27 20.74
CA ILE A 67 0.92 -16.07 20.48
C ILE A 67 -0.53 -16.50 20.30
N SER A 68 -1.46 -15.95 21.08
CA SER A 68 -2.88 -16.26 20.92
C SER A 68 -3.46 -15.57 19.69
N ILE A 69 -4.57 -16.09 19.14
CA ILE A 69 -5.27 -15.45 18.00
C ILE A 69 -5.71 -14.04 18.35
N TYR A 70 -6.15 -13.82 19.59
CA TYR A 70 -6.48 -12.49 20.10
C TYR A 70 -5.32 -11.50 19.95
N GLN A 71 -4.13 -11.88 20.43
CA GLN A 71 -2.93 -11.05 20.32
C GLN A 71 -2.53 -10.84 18.86
N TRP A 72 -2.70 -11.88 18.03
CA TRP A 72 -2.44 -11.78 16.61
C TRP A 72 -3.34 -10.73 15.96
N LEU A 73 -4.66 -10.85 16.07
CA LEU A 73 -5.67 -9.93 15.51
C LEU A 73 -5.50 -8.49 16.03
N LEU A 74 -5.28 -8.33 17.33
CA LEU A 74 -5.18 -7.02 17.97
C LEU A 74 -3.93 -6.26 17.50
N THR A 75 -2.77 -6.93 17.54
CA THR A 75 -1.52 -6.33 17.05
C THR A 75 -1.64 -5.99 15.58
N ASP A 76 -2.27 -6.87 14.81
CA ASP A 76 -2.45 -6.69 13.38
C ASP A 76 -3.26 -5.43 13.05
N ALA A 77 -4.45 -5.31 13.65
CA ALA A 77 -5.33 -4.17 13.44
C ALA A 77 -4.67 -2.85 13.85
N ILE A 78 -4.00 -2.82 15.01
CA ILE A 78 -3.33 -1.62 15.52
C ILE A 78 -2.17 -1.22 14.60
N VAL A 79 -1.29 -2.15 14.27
CA VAL A 79 -0.11 -1.83 13.46
C VAL A 79 -0.52 -1.45 12.04
N LEU A 80 -1.53 -2.12 11.45
CA LEU A 80 -2.01 -1.75 10.13
C LEU A 80 -2.59 -0.33 10.13
N LEU A 81 -3.42 0.04 11.12
CA LEU A 81 -3.95 1.40 11.25
C LEU A 81 -2.84 2.43 11.43
N LEU A 82 -1.81 2.12 12.22
CA LEU A 82 -0.64 2.98 12.43
C LEU A 82 0.15 3.23 11.14
N PHE A 83 0.22 2.27 10.22
CA PHE A 83 0.82 2.49 8.90
C PHE A 83 -0.14 3.16 7.91
N LEU A 84 -1.43 2.80 7.95
CA LEU A 84 -2.42 3.26 6.99
C LEU A 84 -2.65 4.77 7.08
N ALA A 85 -2.77 5.31 8.29
CA ALA A 85 -3.03 6.72 8.53
C ALA A 85 -1.93 7.65 7.96
N PRO A 86 -0.63 7.50 8.29
CA PRO A 86 0.42 8.34 7.73
C PRO A 86 0.62 8.13 6.22
N ILE A 87 0.44 6.90 5.71
CA ILE A 87 0.52 6.65 4.26
C ILE A 87 -0.60 7.41 3.54
N PHE A 88 -1.82 7.39 4.06
CA PHE A 88 -2.96 8.11 3.49
C PHE A 88 -2.73 9.62 3.50
N ILE A 89 -2.31 10.19 4.64
CA ILE A 89 -2.01 11.62 4.79
C ILE A 89 -0.91 12.03 3.81
N LEU A 90 0.20 11.31 3.76
CA LEU A 90 1.32 11.64 2.86
C LEU A 90 0.92 11.51 1.39
N ALA A 91 0.19 10.46 1.01
CA ALA A 91 -0.30 10.30 -0.36
C ALA A 91 -1.22 11.45 -0.77
N PHE A 92 -2.14 11.85 0.11
CA PHE A 92 -3.04 12.99 -0.12
C PHE A 92 -2.26 14.31 -0.26
N LEU A 93 -1.27 14.55 0.60
CA LEU A 93 -0.41 15.74 0.51
C LEU A 93 0.38 15.75 -0.81
N THR A 94 0.95 14.62 -1.24
CA THR A 94 1.68 14.53 -2.52
C THR A 94 0.78 14.83 -3.73
N ILE A 95 -0.48 14.40 -3.71
CA ILE A 95 -1.43 14.67 -4.80
C ILE A 95 -1.77 16.17 -4.87
N ASN A 96 -2.03 16.82 -3.73
CA ASN A 96 -2.46 18.21 -3.69
C ASN A 96 -1.32 19.23 -3.89
N ILE A 97 -0.10 18.91 -3.44
CA ILE A 97 1.04 19.85 -3.45
C ILE A 97 1.81 19.79 -4.79
N LYS A 98 1.52 18.83 -5.66
CA LYS A 98 2.19 18.66 -6.98
C LYS A 98 2.21 19.90 -7.88
N THR A 99 1.42 20.93 -7.54
CA THR A 99 1.39 22.24 -8.21
C THR A 99 2.63 23.11 -7.94
N LYS A 100 3.43 22.85 -6.90
CA LYS A 100 4.70 23.58 -6.62
C LYS A 100 5.87 22.63 -6.52
N ARG A 101 6.80 22.70 -7.49
CA ARG A 101 7.97 21.83 -7.63
C ARG A 101 9.09 22.23 -6.65
N ASP A 102 8.85 22.05 -5.36
CA ASP A 102 9.84 22.34 -4.31
C ASP A 102 10.52 21.07 -3.80
N ASN A 103 11.75 21.20 -3.31
CA ASN A 103 12.57 20.12 -2.73
C ASN A 103 11.87 19.34 -1.60
N THR A 104 10.82 19.91 -1.00
CA THR A 104 9.98 19.25 0.01
C THR A 104 9.22 18.05 -0.55
N LEU A 105 8.78 18.08 -1.82
CA LEU A 105 8.06 16.97 -2.45
C LEU A 105 8.93 15.70 -2.56
N ILE A 106 10.21 15.86 -2.89
CA ILE A 106 11.16 14.74 -3.01
C ILE A 106 11.31 14.01 -1.65
N LYS A 107 11.32 14.76 -0.55
CA LYS A 107 11.40 14.18 0.80
C LYS A 107 10.14 13.38 1.15
N CYS A 108 8.96 13.90 0.81
CA CYS A 108 7.69 13.19 1.03
C CYS A 108 7.61 11.87 0.26
N ASP A 109 8.05 11.86 -1.00
CA ASP A 109 8.03 10.65 -1.83
C ASP A 109 8.98 9.56 -1.32
N ILE A 110 10.16 9.95 -0.81
CA ILE A 110 11.10 9.02 -0.19
C ILE A 110 10.53 8.48 1.12
N LEU A 111 9.97 9.34 1.97
CA LEU A 111 9.36 8.92 3.23
C LEU A 111 8.18 7.96 3.00
N LEU A 112 7.33 8.27 2.01
CA LEU A 112 6.21 7.41 1.62
C LEU A 112 6.71 6.04 1.13
N LEU A 113 7.79 6.00 0.35
CA LEU A 113 8.40 4.75 -0.10
C LEU A 113 8.92 3.90 1.09
N ILE A 114 9.61 4.54 2.05
CA ILE A 114 10.13 3.86 3.25
C ILE A 114 8.98 3.28 4.09
N LEU A 115 7.93 4.07 4.34
CA LEU A 115 6.77 3.61 5.10
C LEU A 115 6.06 2.43 4.42
N ARG A 116 5.93 2.46 3.08
CA ARG A 116 5.35 1.36 2.32
C ARG A 116 6.20 0.10 2.38
N LEU A 117 7.54 0.22 2.33
CA LEU A 117 8.44 -0.93 2.47
C LEU A 117 8.36 -1.56 3.87
N LEU A 118 8.38 -0.72 4.92
CA LEU A 118 8.22 -1.20 6.30
C LEU A 118 6.87 -1.88 6.52
N SER A 119 5.80 -1.26 6.05
CA SER A 119 4.46 -1.84 6.09
C SER A 119 4.42 -3.17 5.34
N LEU A 120 5.02 -3.27 4.14
CA LEU A 120 5.07 -4.51 3.37
C LEU A 120 5.79 -5.63 4.12
N VAL A 121 6.97 -5.36 4.67
CA VAL A 121 7.75 -6.36 5.43
C VAL A 121 6.97 -6.83 6.66
N PHE A 122 6.39 -5.90 7.41
CA PHE A 122 5.55 -6.23 8.56
C PHE A 122 4.35 -7.09 8.14
N THR A 123 3.58 -6.65 7.14
CA THR A 123 2.39 -7.37 6.68
C THR A 123 2.73 -8.77 6.18
N ILE A 124 3.85 -8.96 5.46
CA ILE A 124 4.30 -10.29 5.04
C ILE A 124 4.60 -11.17 6.26
N ALA A 125 5.46 -10.70 7.17
CA ALA A 125 5.85 -11.48 8.34
C ALA A 125 4.64 -11.84 9.21
N TRP A 126 3.76 -10.87 9.45
CA TRP A 126 2.59 -11.04 10.30
C TRP A 126 1.52 -11.93 9.66
N THR A 127 1.33 -11.85 8.34
CA THR A 127 0.42 -12.73 7.60
C THR A 127 0.91 -14.17 7.60
N ILE A 128 2.23 -14.40 7.51
CA ILE A 128 2.81 -15.75 7.65
C ILE A 128 2.56 -16.31 9.05
N ILE A 129 2.84 -15.54 10.10
CA ILE A 129 2.59 -15.94 11.49
C ILE A 129 1.11 -16.28 11.68
N GLY A 130 0.21 -15.41 11.21
CA GLY A 130 -1.23 -15.63 11.29
C GLY A 130 -1.70 -16.87 10.56
N SER A 131 -1.16 -17.10 9.35
CA SER A 131 -1.45 -18.30 8.57
C SER A 131 -1.01 -19.57 9.29
N ILE A 132 0.16 -19.56 9.94
CA ILE A 132 0.66 -20.70 10.71
C ILE A 132 -0.22 -20.96 11.93
N ILE A 133 -0.51 -19.93 12.73
CA ILE A 133 -1.36 -20.04 13.94
C ILE A 133 -2.74 -20.59 13.53
N PHE A 134 -3.35 -19.99 12.53
CA PHE A 134 -4.71 -20.32 12.13
C PHE A 134 -4.81 -21.69 11.45
N TRP A 135 -3.93 -21.99 10.49
CA TRP A 135 -3.97 -23.27 9.77
C TRP A 135 -3.68 -24.47 10.67
N ARG A 136 -2.66 -24.35 11.54
CA ARG A 136 -2.19 -25.47 12.35
C ARG A 136 -2.97 -25.62 13.66
N ASP A 137 -3.18 -24.52 14.37
CA ASP A 137 -3.62 -24.58 15.77
C ASP A 137 -5.13 -24.28 15.92
N CYS A 138 -5.75 -23.54 14.98
CA CYS A 138 -7.09 -22.97 15.20
C CYS A 138 -8.03 -23.08 13.97
N SER A 139 -7.82 -24.08 13.12
CA SER A 139 -8.62 -24.29 11.89
C SER A 139 -10.09 -24.61 12.15
N HIS A 140 -10.43 -24.98 13.37
CA HIS A 140 -11.78 -25.33 13.84
C HIS A 140 -12.23 -24.44 14.99
N VAL A 141 -11.77 -23.18 15.05
CA VAL A 141 -12.20 -22.25 16.10
C VAL A 141 -13.71 -22.01 16.01
N GLU A 142 -14.38 -22.12 17.15
CA GLU A 142 -15.77 -21.70 17.31
C GLU A 142 -15.81 -20.28 17.89
N PRO A 143 -16.75 -19.42 17.45
CA PRO A 143 -17.83 -19.68 16.50
C PRO A 143 -17.36 -19.66 15.03
N SER A 144 -18.09 -20.36 14.15
CA SER A 144 -17.76 -20.56 12.72
C SER A 144 -17.58 -19.26 11.92
N GLU A 145 -18.20 -18.19 12.41
CA GLU A 145 -18.13 -16.83 11.90
C GLU A 145 -16.71 -16.26 12.04
N VAL A 146 -16.04 -16.53 13.18
CA VAL A 146 -14.64 -16.11 13.39
C VAL A 146 -13.73 -16.84 12.41
N ASN A 147 -13.93 -18.15 12.23
CA ASN A 147 -13.18 -18.95 11.26
C ASN A 147 -13.32 -18.41 9.83
N SER A 148 -14.55 -18.10 9.40
CA SER A 148 -14.83 -17.56 8.07
C SER A 148 -14.18 -16.19 7.85
N ILE A 149 -14.25 -15.30 8.85
CA ILE A 149 -13.65 -13.97 8.76
C ILE A 149 -12.13 -14.05 8.77
N MET A 150 -11.55 -14.97 9.55
CA MET A 150 -10.11 -15.21 9.58
C MET A 150 -9.58 -15.63 8.21
N TRP A 151 -10.25 -16.57 7.55
CA TRP A 151 -9.92 -16.96 6.18
C TRP A 151 -9.99 -15.79 5.20
N ALA A 152 -11.08 -15.02 5.27
CA ALA A 152 -11.26 -13.84 4.42
C ALA A 152 -10.16 -12.80 4.64
N ALA A 153 -9.80 -12.52 5.90
CA ALA A 153 -8.75 -11.58 6.27
C ALA A 153 -7.40 -12.01 5.68
N LEU A 154 -7.01 -13.28 5.84
CA LEU A 154 -5.76 -13.81 5.27
C LEU A 154 -5.71 -13.68 3.74
N ILE A 155 -6.80 -14.04 3.04
CA ILE A 155 -6.89 -13.91 1.58
C ILE A 155 -6.75 -12.45 1.14
N ILE A 156 -7.48 -11.53 1.78
CA ILE A 156 -7.42 -10.10 1.47
C ILE A 156 -6.00 -9.55 1.72
N ARG A 157 -5.32 -10.03 2.76
CA ARG A 157 -3.94 -9.64 3.08
C ARG A 157 -2.95 -10.10 2.02
N TYR A 158 -3.05 -11.34 1.54
CA TYR A 158 -2.22 -11.82 0.42
C TYR A 158 -2.41 -10.98 -0.85
N ILE A 159 -3.67 -10.64 -1.19
CA ILE A 159 -3.97 -9.75 -2.32
C ILE A 159 -3.37 -8.36 -2.09
N SER A 160 -3.49 -7.84 -0.87
CA SER A 160 -2.96 -6.52 -0.49
C SER A 160 -1.43 -6.47 -0.57
N ILE A 161 -0.72 -7.53 -0.15
CA ILE A 161 0.74 -7.68 -0.30
C ILE A 161 1.12 -7.56 -1.77
N PHE A 162 0.44 -8.28 -2.67
CA PHE A 162 0.71 -8.23 -4.11
C PHE A 162 0.49 -6.83 -4.70
N ASN A 163 -0.58 -6.15 -4.29
CA ASN A 163 -0.88 -4.79 -4.73
C ASN A 163 0.16 -3.77 -4.24
N ILE A 164 0.57 -3.86 -2.98
CA ILE A 164 1.61 -2.99 -2.41
C ILE A 164 2.95 -3.24 -3.11
N TYR A 165 3.33 -4.49 -3.29
CA TYR A 165 4.55 -4.88 -4.02
C TYR A 165 4.56 -4.31 -5.44
N SER A 166 3.48 -4.51 -6.20
CA SER A 166 3.34 -4.00 -7.56
C SER A 166 3.43 -2.47 -7.61
N SER A 167 2.80 -1.78 -6.64
CA SER A 167 2.86 -0.32 -6.54
C SER A 167 4.28 0.20 -6.27
N ILE A 168 5.02 -0.45 -5.35
CA ILE A 168 6.40 -0.10 -5.03
C ILE A 168 7.31 -0.36 -6.24
N HIS A 169 7.17 -1.52 -6.88
CA HIS A 169 7.94 -1.88 -8.07
C HIS A 169 7.79 -0.84 -9.18
N ASN A 170 6.55 -0.47 -9.52
CA ASN A 170 6.27 0.55 -10.53
C ASN A 170 6.89 1.92 -10.15
N SER A 171 6.78 2.31 -8.88
CA SER A 171 7.35 3.57 -8.38
C SER A 171 8.89 3.64 -8.48
N ILE A 172 9.57 2.51 -8.41
CA ILE A 172 11.04 2.42 -8.56
C ILE A 172 11.43 2.42 -10.04
N CYS A 173 10.70 1.68 -10.88
CA CYS A 173 10.95 1.61 -12.32
C CYS A 173 10.75 2.95 -13.02
N ASP A 174 9.71 3.71 -12.66
CA ASP A 174 9.43 5.01 -13.27
C ASP A 174 10.50 6.06 -12.97
N LYS A 175 11.20 5.97 -11.83
CA LYS A 175 12.30 6.88 -11.48
C LYS A 175 13.59 6.64 -12.27
N LYS A 176 13.69 5.54 -13.02
CA LYS A 176 14.87 5.23 -13.85
C LYS A 176 14.76 5.75 -15.29
N LYS A 177 13.60 6.26 -15.71
CA LYS A 177 13.37 6.90 -17.01
C LYS A 177 13.49 8.41 -16.89
#